data_AF-A0A940XH93-F1
#
_entry.id   AF-A0A940XH93-F1
#
_cell.length_a   1.000
_cell.length_b   1.000
_cell.length_c   1.000
_cell.angle_alpha   90.00
_cell.angle_beta   90.00
_cell.angle_gamma   90.00
#
_symmetry.space_group_name_H-M   'P 1'
#
loop_
_entity.id
_entity.type
_entity.pdbx_description
1 polymer ?
#
loop_
_entity_poly.entity_id
_entity_poly.type
_entity_poly.pdbx_seq_one_letter_code
_entity_poly.pdbx_strand_id
1 'polypeptide(L)' 'MENIELIPNNTLLTSTPEEGRQLAVKMARLIIKLTQPDEIERKKQRLLYAGDPIMLLQIGKIVAMEFATVAKANNYWIK' A
#
# COMPACT_ATOMS: atom_id res chain seq x y z
N MET A 1 19.18 10.00 -5.08
CA MET A 1 18.13 9.12 -4.55
C MET A 1 17.37 8.55 -5.74
N GLU A 2 17.10 7.25 -5.78
CA GLU A 2 16.20 6.71 -6.81
C GLU A 2 14.88 7.47 -6.77
N ASN A 3 14.36 7.84 -7.95
CA ASN A 3 13.05 8.46 -8.04
C ASN A 3 12.01 7.36 -7.82
N ILE A 4 11.44 7.28 -6.61
CA ILE A 4 10.45 6.25 -6.27
C ILE A 4 9.10 6.72 -6.80
N GLU A 5 8.55 5.98 -7.77
CA GLU A 5 7.18 6.15 -8.21
C GLU A 5 6.22 5.75 -7.08
N LEU A 6 5.45 6.71 -6.56
CA LEU A 6 4.51 6.49 -5.45
C LEU A 6 3.10 6.09 -5.93
N ILE A 7 2.75 6.47 -7.16
CA ILE A 7 1.49 6.12 -7.83
C ILE A 7 1.82 5.33 -9.08
N PRO A 8 1.74 3.99 -9.04
CA PRO A 8 2.08 3.13 -10.17
C PRO A 8 1.30 3.48 -11.44
N ASN A 9 2.00 3.62 -12.57
CA ASN A 9 1.44 4.01 -13.87
C ASN A 9 0.70 5.36 -13.83
N ASN A 10 0.93 6.18 -12.79
CA ASN A 10 0.25 7.45 -12.56
C ASN A 10 -1.29 7.39 -12.62
N THR A 11 -1.90 6.29 -12.16
CA THR A 11 -3.36 6.11 -12.14
C THR A 11 -3.85 5.38 -10.90
N LEU A 12 -5.08 5.69 -10.48
CA LEU A 12 -5.79 4.93 -9.45
C LEU A 12 -6.84 3.97 -10.06
N LEU A 13 -7.03 4.01 -11.38
CA LEU A 13 -8.00 3.17 -12.07
C LEU A 13 -7.51 1.73 -12.16
N THR A 14 -8.38 0.78 -11.84
CA THR A 14 -8.16 -0.66 -11.90
C THR A 14 -9.39 -1.37 -12.44
N SER A 15 -9.20 -2.51 -13.10
CA SER A 15 -10.29 -3.21 -13.80
C SER A 15 -11.23 -3.92 -12.84
N THR A 16 -10.72 -4.33 -11.67
CA THR A 16 -11.46 -5.10 -10.67
C THR A 16 -11.19 -4.61 -9.25
N PRO A 17 -12.07 -4.93 -8.29
CA PRO A 17 -11.82 -4.68 -6.87
C PRO A 17 -10.53 -5.32 -6.34
N GLU A 18 -10.19 -6.52 -6.82
CA GLU A 18 -8.96 -7.23 -6.41
C GLU A 18 -7.71 -6.47 -6.87
N GLU A 19 -7.67 -6.03 -8.13
CA GLU A 19 -6.60 -5.17 -8.63
C GLU A 19 -6.51 -3.86 -7.83
N GLY A 20 -7.66 -3.28 -7.48
CA GLY A 20 -7.72 -2.08 -6.62
C GLY A 20 -7.13 -2.34 -5.24
N ARG A 21 -7.39 -3.52 -4.67
CA ARG A 21 -6.86 -3.92 -3.37
C ARG A 21 -5.36 -4.16 -3.42
N GLN A 22 -4.84 -4.70 -4.51
CA GLN A 22 -3.41 -4.87 -4.76
C GLN A 22 -2.70 -3.52 -4.95
N LEU A 23 -3.33 -2.58 -5.67
CA LEU A 23 -2.81 -1.21 -5.82
C LEU A 23 -2.69 -0.52 -4.46
N ALA A 24 -3.72 -0.61 -3.61
CA ALA A 24 -3.71 -0.06 -2.26
C ALA A 24 -2.55 -0.64 -1.40
N VAL A 25 -2.28 -1.94 -1.47
CA VAL A 25 -1.12 -2.56 -0.80
C VAL A 25 0.18 -1.97 -1.34
N LYS A 26 0.29 -1.83 -2.66
CA LYS A 26 1.51 -1.33 -3.30
C LYS A 26 1.78 0.12 -2.87
N MET A 27 0.77 0.99 -2.88
CA MET A 27 0.88 2.38 -2.43
C MET A 27 1.34 2.48 -0.97
N ALA A 28 0.72 1.72 -0.07
CA ALA A 28 1.13 1.68 1.35
C ALA A 28 2.60 1.27 1.51
N ARG A 29 3.07 0.26 0.75
CA ARG A 29 4.47 -0.20 0.78
C ARG A 29 5.44 0.82 0.18
N LEU A 30 5.02 1.58 -0.82
CA LEU A 30 5.86 2.60 -1.48
C LEU A 30 6.17 3.77 -0.54
N ILE A 31 5.22 4.19 0.30
CA ILE A 31 5.47 5.19 1.36
C ILE A 31 6.53 4.70 2.35
N ILE A 32 6.49 3.42 2.74
CA ILE A 32 7.53 2.83 3.61
C ILE A 32 8.89 2.80 2.89
N LYS A 33 8.93 2.44 1.60
CA LYS A 33 10.18 2.48 0.82
C LYS A 33 10.74 3.90 0.71
N LEU A 34 9.88 4.91 0.53
CA LEU A 34 10.27 6.32 0.45
C LEU A 34 10.85 6.83 1.77
N THR A 35 10.16 6.55 2.87
CA THR A 35 10.53 7.06 4.21
C THR A 35 11.73 6.33 4.80
N GLN A 36 11.89 5.04 4.52
CA GLN A 36 13.06 4.24 4.88
C GLN A 36 13.66 3.63 3.61
N PRO A 37 14.60 4.30 2.93
CA PRO A 37 15.17 3.84 1.66
C PRO A 37 16.11 2.64 1.82
N ASP A 38 16.66 2.40 3.02
CA ASP A 38 17.55 1.25 3.28
C ASP A 38 16.76 -0.06 3.37
N GLU A 39 17.03 -0.98 2.45
CA GLU A 39 16.39 -2.30 2.42
C GLU A 39 16.75 -3.18 3.63
N ILE A 40 17.98 -3.09 4.11
CA ILE A 40 18.45 -3.88 5.26
C ILE A 40 17.67 -3.45 6.50
N GLU A 41 17.49 -2.15 6.70
CA GLU A 41 16.67 -1.63 7.82
C GLU A 41 15.20 -2.03 7.69
N ARG A 42 14.60 -1.95 6.48
CA ARG A 42 13.23 -2.44 6.28
C ARG A 42 13.07 -3.93 6.59
N LYS A 43 14.06 -4.76 6.25
CA LYS A 43 14.04 -6.21 6.56
C LYS A 43 14.08 -6.45 8.07
N LYS A 44 14.92 -5.72 8.81
CA LYS A 44 14.98 -5.79 10.28
C LYS A 44 13.63 -5.38 10.90
N GLN A 45 13.07 -4.26 10.46
CA GLN A 45 11.77 -3.76 10.95
C GLN A 45 10.62 -4.73 10.66
N ARG A 46 10.65 -5.44 9.53
CA ARG A 46 9.64 -6.44 9.18
C ARG A 46 9.52 -7.57 10.20
N LEU A 47 10.63 -7.99 10.81
CA LEU A 47 10.61 -9.02 11.84
C LEU A 47 9.86 -8.56 13.10
N LEU A 48 9.88 -7.26 13.40
CA LEU A 48 9.19 -6.68 14.55
C LEU A 48 7.67 -6.71 14.34
N TYR A 49 7.19 -6.10 13.25
CA TYR A 49 5.75 -5.97 13.05
C TYR A 49 5.06 -7.25 12.59
N ALA A 50 5.80 -8.21 12.00
CA ALA A 50 5.21 -9.47 11.53
C ALA A 50 4.75 -10.38 12.68
N GLY A 51 5.37 -10.26 13.87
CA GLY A 51 4.99 -11.01 15.07
C GLY A 51 4.06 -10.25 16.02
N ASP A 52 3.74 -8.99 15.73
CA ASP A 52 2.94 -8.13 16.61
C ASP A 52 1.49 -7.99 16.07
N PRO A 53 0.48 -8.56 16.75
CA PRO A 53 -0.92 -8.50 16.30
C PRO A 53 -1.47 -7.07 16.19
N ILE A 54 -1.04 -6.15 17.07
CA ILE A 54 -1.49 -4.74 17.02
C ILE A 54 -0.94 -4.08 15.76
N MET A 55 0.34 -4.32 15.43
CA MET A 55 0.92 -3.78 14.20
C MET A 55 0.29 -4.41 12.94
N LEU A 56 -0.04 -5.70 12.96
CA LEU A 56 -0.77 -6.35 11.86
C LEU A 56 -2.16 -5.72 11.64
N LEU A 57 -2.87 -5.37 12.71
CA LEU A 57 -4.14 -4.62 12.62
C LEU A 57 -3.92 -3.21 12.05
N GLN A 58 -2.84 -2.53 12.43
CA GLN A 58 -2.51 -1.22 11.85
C GLN A 58 -2.21 -1.31 10.35
N ILE A 59 -1.48 -2.33 9.90
CA ILE A 59 -1.26 -2.58 8.46
C ILE A 59 -2.60 -2.77 7.75
N GLY A 60 -3.50 -3.57 8.32
CA GLY A 60 -4.85 -3.74 7.79
C GLY A 60 -5.61 -2.41 7.64
N LYS A 61 -5.57 -1.57 8.68
CA LYS A 61 -6.19 -0.24 8.69
C LYS A 61 -5.61 0.69 7.63
N ILE A 62 -4.28 0.75 7.50
CA ILE A 62 -3.61 1.58 6.49
C ILE A 62 -4.07 1.18 5.09
N VAL A 63 -4.04 -0.11 4.78
CA VAL A 63 -4.43 -0.54 3.44
C VAL A 63 -5.94 -0.38 3.21
N ALA A 64 -6.78 -0.49 4.24
CA ALA A 64 -8.20 -0.19 4.12
C ALA A 64 -8.46 1.29 3.74
N MET A 65 -7.70 2.22 4.29
CA MET A 65 -7.79 3.65 3.94
C MET A 65 -7.35 3.92 2.49
N GLU A 66 -6.24 3.31 2.06
CA GLU A 66 -5.80 3.39 0.65
C GLU A 66 -6.85 2.78 -0.30
N PHE A 67 -7.40 1.62 0.06
CA PHE A 67 -8.41 0.94 -0.75
C PHE A 67 -9.71 1.75 -0.84
N ALA A 68 -10.11 2.46 0.21
CA ALA A 68 -11.28 3.35 0.14
C ALA A 68 -11.08 4.46 -0.91
N THR A 69 -9.87 5.03 -1.00
CA THR A 69 -9.51 6.03 -2.01
C THR A 69 -9.53 5.43 -3.42
N VAL A 70 -8.90 4.26 -3.60
CA VAL A 70 -8.88 3.55 -4.89
C VAL A 70 -10.29 3.15 -5.33
N ALA A 71 -11.11 2.60 -4.43
CA ALA A 71 -12.49 2.22 -4.73
C ALA A 71 -13.33 3.41 -5.16
N LYS A 72 -13.19 4.56 -4.48
CA LYS A 72 -13.87 5.80 -4.87
C LYS A 72 -13.42 6.28 -6.26
N ALA A 73 -12.13 6.21 -6.57
CA ALA A 73 -11.62 6.56 -7.90
C ALA A 73 -12.17 5.66 -9.02
N ASN A 74 -12.53 4.41 -8.69
CA ASN A 74 -13.09 3.42 -9.62
C ASN A 74 -14.61 3.35 -9.62
N ASN A 75 -15.30 4.33 -9.00
CA ASN A 75 -16.75 4.30 -8.82
C ASN A 75 -17.26 2.94 -8.26
N TYR A 76 -16.49 2.36 -7.33
CA TYR A 76 -16.77 1.06 -6.72
C TYR A 76 -16.96 -0.10 -7.71
N TRP A 77 -16.44 0.02 -8.94
CA TRP A 77 -16.60 -0.95 -10.03
C TRP A 77 -18.06 -1.27 -10.37
N ILE A 78 -18.99 -0.37 -10.03
CA ILE A 78 -20.40 -0.48 -10.40
C ILE A 78 -20.50 -0.17 -11.91
N LYS A 79 -21.15 -1.05 -12.65
CA LYS A 79 -21.46 -0.87 -14.07
C LYS A 79 -22.69 0.00 -14.26
#